data_AF-A0A2U9IQ88-F1
#
_entry.id   AF-A0A2U9IQ88-F1
#
_cell.length_a   1.000
_cell.length_b   1.000
_cell.length_c   1.000
_cell.angle_alpha   90.00
_cell.angle_beta   90.00
_cell.angle_gamma   90.00
#
_symmetry.space_group_name_H-M   'P 1'
#
loop_
_entity.id
_entity.type
_entity.pdbx_description
1 polymer ?
#
loop_
_entity_poly.entity_id
_entity_poly.type
_entity_poly.pdbx_seq_one_letter_code
_entity_poly.pdbx_strand_id
1 'polypeptide(L)'
;MLRRYEDIVPKLINEFKKDASSVGFDYATIIGSMRIEEMIEDPDLAKLMSLIFPTSRARINSLRVKIAKANELWVLGKVILSLHELGAKVTKSSLIISHTSNIPAVVMRCNGKYIHILYQPLLKPHTIKRDNNKRQHVIPDIALYVSDNVEYKIGYLENHANRVVLLVENKLSLTGESEYERIDTAIEQVREYGSLLNSPVIVTVYDKNEEAVKRLNSIQGVKCIDNLNPSNVEGVKKFKNLIKEIVKKKVGCC
;
A
#
# COMPACT_ATOMS: atom_id res chain seq x y z
N MET A 1 14.99 -17.58 2.64
CA MET A 1 13.59 -17.13 2.66
C MET A 1 12.95 -17.30 4.04
N LEU A 2 13.02 -18.48 4.66
CA LEU A 2 12.46 -18.71 6.01
C LEU A 2 12.99 -17.73 7.07
N ARG A 3 14.31 -17.62 7.23
CA ARG A 3 14.93 -16.63 8.14
C ARG A 3 14.45 -15.20 7.87
N ARG A 4 14.40 -14.83 6.59
CA ARG A 4 13.91 -13.51 6.14
C ARG A 4 12.44 -13.28 6.54
N TYR A 5 11.59 -14.30 6.52
CA TYR A 5 10.23 -14.20 7.03
C TYR A 5 10.23 -13.93 8.54
N GLU A 6 11.00 -14.71 9.30
CA GLU A 6 11.07 -14.63 10.77
C GLU A 6 11.60 -13.26 11.24
N ASP A 7 12.57 -12.70 10.52
CA ASP A 7 13.16 -11.39 10.82
C ASP A 7 12.21 -10.22 10.49
N ILE A 8 11.34 -10.37 9.49
CA ILE A 8 10.56 -9.27 8.90
C ILE A 8 9.09 -9.32 9.35
N VAL A 9 8.39 -10.42 9.09
CA VAL A 9 6.92 -10.45 9.17
C VAL A 9 6.40 -10.17 10.58
N PRO A 10 6.86 -10.86 11.64
CA PRO A 10 6.38 -10.60 13.00
C PRO A 10 6.59 -9.15 13.42
N LYS A 11 7.75 -8.57 13.08
CA LYS A 11 8.09 -7.17 13.40
C LYS A 11 7.16 -6.19 12.70
N LEU A 12 6.95 -6.35 11.39
CA LEU A 12 6.10 -5.46 10.60
C LEU A 12 4.64 -5.53 11.04
N ILE A 13 4.12 -6.72 11.31
CA ILE A 13 2.75 -6.92 11.79
C ILE A 13 2.56 -6.30 13.18
N ASN A 14 3.50 -6.50 14.10
CA ASN A 14 3.41 -5.90 15.44
C ASN A 14 3.45 -4.38 15.41
N GLU A 15 4.31 -3.78 14.59
CA GLU A 15 4.32 -2.32 14.41
C GLU A 15 3.03 -1.82 13.76
N PHE A 16 2.53 -2.52 12.75
CA PHE A 16 1.26 -2.17 12.12
C PHE A 16 0.10 -2.18 13.12
N LYS A 17 -0.02 -3.23 13.94
CA LYS A 17 -1.02 -3.30 15.01
C LYS A 17 -0.87 -2.16 16.00
N LYS A 18 0.36 -1.86 16.44
CA LYS A 18 0.64 -0.75 17.37
C LYS A 18 0.22 0.60 16.79
N ASP A 19 0.57 0.86 15.54
CA ASP A 19 0.20 2.11 14.85
C ASP A 19 -1.33 2.20 14.72
N ALA A 20 -2.00 1.13 14.29
CA ALA A 20 -3.45 1.08 14.14
C ALA A 20 -4.16 1.35 15.48
N SER A 21 -3.75 0.68 16.55
CA SER A 21 -4.28 0.90 17.90
C SER A 21 -4.04 2.33 18.39
N SER A 22 -2.88 2.91 18.09
CA SER A 22 -2.56 4.31 18.50
C SER A 22 -3.48 5.36 17.88
N VAL A 23 -4.12 5.02 16.74
CA VAL A 23 -5.03 5.89 15.99
C VAL A 23 -6.51 5.57 16.30
N GLY A 24 -6.77 4.60 17.19
CA GLY A 24 -8.11 4.22 17.65
C GLY A 24 -8.79 3.15 16.81
N PHE A 25 -8.04 2.36 16.05
CA PHE A 25 -8.58 1.20 15.35
C PHE A 25 -8.61 -0.04 16.24
N ASP A 26 -9.72 -0.76 16.15
CA ASP A 26 -9.80 -2.16 16.55
C ASP A 26 -9.48 -3.00 15.32
N TYR A 27 -8.41 -3.80 15.39
CA TYR A 27 -7.90 -4.58 14.25
C TYR A 27 -8.80 -5.78 13.90
N ALA A 28 -9.88 -5.98 14.67
CA ALA A 28 -10.75 -7.15 14.68
C ALA A 28 -11.76 -7.24 13.51
N THR A 29 -11.54 -6.58 12.37
CA THR A 29 -12.50 -6.66 11.24
C THR A 29 -11.82 -6.64 9.86
N ILE A 30 -10.89 -7.57 9.64
CA ILE A 30 -10.28 -7.81 8.32
C ILE A 30 -11.28 -8.58 7.45
N ILE A 31 -12.17 -7.87 6.75
CA ILE A 31 -13.15 -8.52 5.86
C ILE A 31 -12.53 -8.74 4.48
N GLY A 32 -12.26 -10.01 4.13
CA GLY A 32 -12.09 -10.42 2.73
C GLY A 32 -10.74 -11.02 2.31
N SER A 33 -9.84 -11.36 3.24
CA SER A 33 -8.60 -12.05 2.89
C SER A 33 -8.07 -12.98 4.00
N MET A 34 -8.59 -14.22 4.05
CA MET A 34 -8.18 -15.24 5.04
C MET A 34 -6.65 -15.41 5.19
N ARG A 35 -5.87 -15.23 4.10
CA ARG A 35 -4.40 -15.34 4.15
C ARG A 35 -3.69 -14.16 4.82
N ILE A 36 -4.28 -12.97 4.75
CA ILE A 36 -3.76 -11.78 5.43
C ILE A 36 -4.21 -11.79 6.88
N GLU A 37 -5.47 -12.18 7.11
CA GLU A 37 -6.04 -12.38 8.45
C GLU A 37 -5.17 -13.33 9.27
N GLU A 38 -4.88 -14.53 8.74
CA GLU A 38 -3.97 -15.50 9.37
C GLU A 38 -2.62 -14.87 9.75
N MET A 39 -2.01 -14.11 8.83
CA MET A 39 -0.71 -13.48 9.06
C MET A 39 -0.76 -12.35 10.09
N ILE A 40 -1.87 -11.59 10.13
CA ILE A 40 -2.07 -10.55 11.13
C ILE A 40 -2.30 -11.19 12.49
N GLU A 41 -3.15 -12.21 12.60
CA GLU A 41 -3.48 -12.87 13.85
C GLU A 41 -2.28 -13.61 14.44
N ASP A 42 -1.68 -14.51 13.65
CA ASP A 42 -0.59 -15.38 14.07
C ASP A 42 0.47 -15.54 12.95
N PRO A 43 1.52 -14.70 12.96
CA PRO A 43 2.63 -14.82 12.03
C PRO A 43 3.34 -16.19 12.04
N ASP A 44 3.32 -16.93 13.16
CA ASP A 44 3.97 -18.25 13.24
C ASP A 44 3.09 -19.35 12.63
N LEU A 45 1.78 -19.32 12.84
CA LEU A 45 0.85 -20.18 12.11
C LEU A 45 0.95 -19.92 10.60
N ALA A 46 0.99 -18.65 10.21
CA ALA A 46 1.17 -18.25 8.82
C ALA A 46 2.48 -18.76 8.19
N LYS A 47 3.55 -18.85 8.99
CA LYS A 47 4.81 -19.48 8.58
C LYS A 47 4.61 -20.96 8.36
N LEU A 48 4.03 -21.68 9.32
CA LEU A 48 3.77 -23.12 9.23
C LEU A 48 2.93 -23.48 8.00
N MET A 49 1.84 -22.74 7.75
CA MET A 49 1.00 -22.92 6.56
C MET A 49 1.70 -22.59 5.24
N SER A 50 2.83 -21.88 5.28
CA SER A 50 3.69 -21.73 4.09
C SER A 50 4.65 -22.90 3.90
N LEU A 51 4.96 -23.66 4.96
CA LEU A 51 5.89 -24.78 4.93
C LEU A 51 5.22 -26.12 4.56
N ILE A 52 3.90 -26.22 4.66
CA ILE A 52 3.14 -27.42 4.24
C ILE A 52 3.16 -27.65 2.72
N PHE A 53 3.53 -26.64 1.91
CA PHE A 53 3.58 -26.80 0.46
C PHE A 53 4.62 -27.85 0.06
N PRO A 54 4.30 -28.74 -0.91
CA PRO A 54 5.12 -29.92 -1.20
C PRO A 54 6.48 -29.56 -1.80
N THR A 55 6.54 -28.50 -2.62
CA THR A 55 7.78 -28.11 -3.32
C THR A 55 8.47 -26.93 -2.64
N SER A 56 9.80 -26.94 -2.63
CA SER A 56 10.59 -25.81 -2.11
C SER A 56 10.27 -24.49 -2.81
N ARG A 57 9.99 -24.54 -4.13
CA ARG A 57 9.58 -23.36 -4.89
C ARG A 57 8.25 -22.78 -4.41
N ALA A 58 7.24 -23.63 -4.16
CA ALA A 58 5.96 -23.18 -3.64
C ALA A 58 6.08 -22.61 -2.22
N ARG A 59 6.90 -23.23 -1.34
CA ARG A 59 7.21 -22.72 -0.01
C ARG A 59 7.85 -21.33 -0.07
N ILE A 60 8.87 -21.15 -0.92
CA ILE A 60 9.56 -19.86 -1.11
C ILE A 60 8.58 -18.79 -1.60
N ASN A 61 7.75 -19.12 -2.60
CA ASN A 61 6.76 -18.18 -3.14
C ASN A 61 5.72 -17.78 -2.09
N SER A 62 5.21 -18.73 -1.31
CA SER A 62 4.26 -18.45 -0.22
C SER A 62 4.85 -17.50 0.81
N LEU A 63 6.07 -17.78 1.29
CA LEU A 63 6.77 -16.93 2.25
C LEU A 63 7.04 -15.54 1.67
N ARG A 64 7.46 -15.45 0.39
CA ARG A 64 7.71 -14.17 -0.29
C ARG A 64 6.44 -13.31 -0.36
N VAL A 65 5.31 -13.90 -0.71
CA VAL A 65 4.02 -13.19 -0.78
C VAL A 65 3.64 -12.67 0.61
N LYS A 66 3.80 -13.47 1.67
CA LYS A 66 3.51 -13.02 3.03
C LYS A 66 4.44 -11.88 3.48
N ILE A 67 5.73 -11.95 3.16
CA ILE A 67 6.68 -10.84 3.42
C ILE A 67 6.24 -9.56 2.70
N ALA A 68 5.89 -9.66 1.41
CA ALA A 68 5.41 -8.51 0.64
C ALA A 68 4.13 -7.90 1.24
N LYS A 69 3.15 -8.74 1.61
CA LYS A 69 1.90 -8.29 2.24
C LYS A 69 2.11 -7.67 3.62
N ALA A 70 3.00 -8.22 4.44
CA ALA A 70 3.34 -7.62 5.74
C ALA A 70 3.94 -6.22 5.56
N ASN A 71 4.79 -6.06 4.54
CA ASN A 71 5.36 -4.76 4.17
C ASN A 71 4.29 -3.77 3.66
N GLU A 72 3.38 -4.20 2.78
CA GLU A 72 2.28 -3.36 2.31
C GLU A 72 1.40 -2.85 3.47
N LEU A 73 1.04 -3.73 4.41
CA LEU A 73 0.26 -3.36 5.59
C LEU A 73 1.00 -2.39 6.50
N TRP A 74 2.29 -2.64 6.73
CA TRP A 74 3.11 -1.73 7.52
C TRP A 74 3.18 -0.34 6.89
N VAL A 75 3.35 -0.25 5.57
CA VAL A 75 3.29 1.03 4.82
C VAL A 75 1.92 1.68 4.96
N LEU A 76 0.82 0.93 4.86
CA LEU A 76 -0.54 1.42 5.11
C LEU A 76 -0.68 2.02 6.52
N GLY A 77 -0.15 1.34 7.54
CA GLY A 77 -0.09 1.86 8.92
C GLY A 77 0.64 3.20 9.01
N LYS A 78 1.78 3.35 8.32
CA LYS A 78 2.51 4.62 8.28
C LYS A 78 1.75 5.72 7.54
N VAL A 79 0.97 5.39 6.50
CA VAL A 79 0.08 6.34 5.82
C VAL A 79 -1.00 6.84 6.78
N ILE A 80 -1.71 5.93 7.44
CA ILE A 80 -2.75 6.24 8.44
C ILE A 80 -2.18 7.13 9.55
N LEU A 81 -1.06 6.73 10.12
CA LEU A 81 -0.41 7.47 11.21
C LEU A 81 0.01 8.87 10.76
N SER A 82 0.50 9.03 9.52
CA SER A 82 0.85 10.34 8.97
C SER A 82 -0.34 11.28 8.86
N LEU A 83 -1.51 10.75 8.47
CA LEU A 83 -2.75 11.51 8.42
C LEU A 83 -3.26 11.85 9.83
N HIS A 84 -3.16 10.92 10.77
CA HIS A 84 -3.50 11.20 12.17
C HIS A 84 -2.63 12.31 12.76
N GLU A 85 -1.32 12.29 12.50
CA GLU A 85 -0.38 13.37 12.89
C GLU A 85 -0.71 14.74 12.28
N LEU A 86 -1.50 14.77 11.20
CA LEU A 86 -2.05 16.00 10.59
C LEU A 86 -3.40 16.43 11.18
N GLY A 87 -3.81 15.82 12.28
CA GLY A 87 -5.10 16.08 12.92
C GLY A 87 -6.29 15.38 12.26
N ALA A 88 -6.08 14.49 11.29
CA ALA A 88 -7.17 13.69 10.75
C ALA A 88 -7.66 12.69 11.80
N LYS A 89 -8.98 12.57 11.96
CA LYS A 89 -9.61 11.68 12.94
C LYS A 89 -10.35 10.55 12.24
N VAL A 90 -10.24 9.34 12.75
CA VAL A 90 -10.97 8.18 12.22
C VAL A 90 -12.47 8.40 12.34
N THR A 91 -13.22 8.00 11.32
CA THR A 91 -14.70 8.10 11.33
C THR A 91 -15.37 6.83 11.83
N LYS A 92 -14.67 5.70 11.74
CA LYS A 92 -15.06 4.38 12.25
C LYS A 92 -13.82 3.72 12.85
N SER A 93 -14.01 2.88 13.85
CA SER A 93 -12.93 2.14 14.52
C SER A 93 -12.52 0.87 13.78
N SER A 94 -13.18 0.50 12.68
CA SER A 94 -12.86 -0.69 11.89
C SER A 94 -11.92 -0.39 10.72
N LEU A 95 -11.01 -1.33 10.46
CA LEU A 95 -10.12 -1.34 9.30
C LEU A 95 -10.57 -2.43 8.32
N ILE A 96 -10.92 -2.07 7.09
CA ILE A 96 -11.41 -3.02 6.08
C ILE A 96 -10.30 -3.35 5.06
N ILE A 97 -9.83 -4.59 5.00
CA ILE A 97 -8.84 -5.01 3.99
C ILE A 97 -9.53 -5.82 2.89
N SER A 98 -9.95 -5.12 1.85
CA SER A 98 -10.58 -5.72 0.67
C SER A 98 -9.69 -5.54 -0.55
N HIS A 99 -9.41 -6.64 -1.26
CA HIS A 99 -8.65 -6.59 -2.51
C HIS A 99 -9.56 -6.28 -3.69
N THR A 100 -9.06 -5.51 -4.66
CA THR A 100 -9.74 -5.32 -5.95
C THR A 100 -11.15 -4.77 -5.83
N SER A 101 -11.44 -4.08 -4.73
CA SER A 101 -12.67 -3.33 -4.51
C SER A 101 -12.29 -1.89 -4.21
N ASN A 102 -13.18 -0.97 -4.56
CA ASN A 102 -13.01 0.43 -4.20
C ASN A 102 -13.78 0.72 -2.91
N ILE A 103 -13.60 -0.16 -1.91
CA ILE A 103 -14.10 0.04 -0.55
C ILE A 103 -12.94 0.63 0.26
N PRO A 104 -13.11 1.81 0.90
CA PRO A 104 -12.07 2.38 1.73
C PRO A 104 -11.70 1.44 2.88
N ALA A 105 -10.40 1.23 3.05
CA ALA A 105 -9.87 0.53 4.20
C ALA A 105 -10.07 1.36 5.47
N VAL A 106 -9.89 2.66 5.34
CA VAL A 106 -10.09 3.64 6.40
C VAL A 106 -10.71 4.89 5.81
N VAL A 107 -11.62 5.52 6.57
CA VAL A 107 -12.09 6.87 6.29
C VAL A 107 -11.74 7.77 7.48
N MET A 108 -10.96 8.83 7.22
CA MET A 108 -10.58 9.83 8.21
C MET A 108 -11.19 11.18 7.85
N ARG A 109 -11.54 11.99 8.84
CA ARG A 109 -12.03 13.36 8.65
C ARG A 109 -10.95 14.36 9.03
N CYS A 110 -10.72 15.34 8.17
CA CYS A 110 -9.79 16.43 8.40
C CYS A 110 -10.31 17.72 7.76
N ASN A 111 -10.40 18.80 8.53
CA ASN A 111 -10.83 20.13 8.07
C ASN A 111 -12.11 20.10 7.22
N GLY A 112 -13.14 19.41 7.73
CA GLY A 112 -14.43 19.30 7.06
C GLY A 112 -14.49 18.30 5.91
N LYS A 113 -13.35 17.80 5.41
CA LYS A 113 -13.26 16.82 4.33
C LYS A 113 -13.06 15.40 4.84
N TYR A 114 -13.44 14.43 4.03
CA TYR A 114 -13.20 13.01 4.24
C TYR A 114 -12.05 12.55 3.35
N ILE A 115 -11.05 11.91 3.96
CA ILE A 115 -9.93 11.25 3.31
C ILE A 115 -10.21 9.74 3.38
N HIS A 116 -10.47 9.16 2.22
CA HIS A 116 -10.67 7.73 2.03
C HIS A 116 -9.33 7.11 1.65
N ILE A 117 -8.87 6.18 2.47
CA ILE A 117 -7.64 5.42 2.24
C ILE A 117 -8.07 4.10 1.61
N LEU A 118 -7.86 3.97 0.30
CA LEU A 118 -8.18 2.75 -0.45
C LEU A 118 -6.95 1.84 -0.46
N TYR A 119 -7.14 0.54 -0.22
CA TYR A 119 -6.09 -0.48 -0.30
C TYR A 119 -6.32 -1.38 -1.50
N GLN A 120 -5.32 -1.49 -2.38
CA GLN A 120 -5.38 -2.18 -3.66
C GLN A 120 -6.63 -1.85 -4.53
N PRO A 121 -6.96 -0.55 -4.72
CA PRO A 121 -8.13 -0.14 -5.50
C PRO A 121 -7.97 -0.41 -7.01
N LEU A 122 -9.09 -0.65 -7.66
CA LEU A 122 -9.17 -0.77 -9.11
C LEU A 122 -9.14 0.60 -9.78
N LEU A 123 -8.17 0.77 -10.68
CA LEU A 123 -8.13 1.93 -11.55
C LEU A 123 -9.10 1.80 -12.73
N LYS A 124 -9.29 0.58 -13.27
CA LYS A 124 -10.10 0.24 -14.46
C LYS A 124 -10.89 -1.06 -14.29
N PRO A 125 -11.94 -1.30 -15.11
CA PRO A 125 -12.61 -2.60 -15.19
C PRO A 125 -11.66 -3.73 -15.60
N HIS A 126 -11.70 -4.86 -14.89
CA HIS A 126 -10.99 -6.09 -15.26
C HIS A 126 -11.49 -6.76 -16.56
N THR A 127 -12.58 -6.26 -17.14
CA THR A 127 -13.30 -6.88 -18.26
C THR A 127 -13.06 -6.25 -19.63
N ILE A 128 -12.19 -5.24 -19.75
CA ILE A 128 -11.81 -4.75 -21.10
C ILE A 128 -10.72 -5.67 -21.65
N LYS A 129 -11.14 -6.74 -22.33
CA LYS A 129 -10.31 -7.39 -23.35
C LYS A 129 -10.03 -6.35 -24.45
N ARG A 130 -8.94 -5.61 -24.34
CA ARG A 130 -8.38 -4.84 -25.45
C ARG A 130 -7.40 -5.71 -26.22
N ASP A 131 -7.35 -5.50 -27.53
CA ASP A 131 -6.77 -6.30 -28.62
C ASP A 131 -5.33 -6.85 -28.51
N ASN A 132 -4.70 -6.87 -27.34
CA ASN A 132 -3.47 -7.61 -27.11
C ASN A 132 -3.47 -8.17 -25.69
N ASN A 133 -3.40 -9.49 -25.57
CA ASN A 133 -3.56 -10.38 -24.41
C ASN A 133 -2.71 -10.09 -23.12
N LYS A 134 -2.26 -8.86 -22.86
CA LYS A 134 -1.54 -8.49 -21.64
C LYS A 134 -2.53 -7.98 -20.59
N ARG A 135 -2.67 -8.72 -19.49
CA ARG A 135 -3.34 -8.22 -18.27
C ARG A 135 -2.55 -7.02 -17.76
N GLN A 136 -3.07 -5.81 -17.94
CA GLN A 136 -2.51 -4.64 -17.26
C GLN A 136 -2.99 -4.68 -15.81
N HIS A 137 -2.11 -5.14 -14.90
CA HIS A 137 -2.34 -5.06 -13.46
C HIS A 137 -2.07 -3.62 -13.00
N VAL A 138 -3.08 -2.77 -13.15
CA VAL A 138 -3.02 -1.34 -12.79
C VAL A 138 -3.77 -1.14 -11.48
N ILE A 139 -3.14 -1.54 -10.39
CA ILE A 139 -3.71 -1.51 -9.05
C ILE A 139 -2.62 -0.97 -8.13
N PRO A 140 -2.65 0.33 -7.76
CA PRO A 140 -1.73 0.84 -6.77
C PRO A 140 -2.00 0.16 -5.43
N ASP A 141 -0.99 0.03 -4.58
CA ASP A 141 -1.18 -0.60 -3.27
C ASP A 141 -2.06 0.27 -2.37
N ILE A 142 -1.90 1.59 -2.42
CA ILE A 142 -2.71 2.53 -1.63
C ILE A 142 -3.06 3.75 -2.48
N ALA A 143 -4.30 4.23 -2.37
CA ALA A 143 -4.72 5.52 -2.90
C ALA A 143 -5.42 6.36 -1.84
N LEU A 144 -5.10 7.65 -1.81
CA LEU A 144 -5.82 8.64 -1.00
C LEU A 144 -6.82 9.39 -1.89
N TYR A 145 -8.10 9.22 -1.59
CA TYR A 145 -9.20 9.90 -2.25
C TYR A 145 -9.88 10.87 -1.29
N VAL A 146 -10.24 12.06 -1.76
CA VAL A 146 -10.82 13.11 -0.91
C VAL A 146 -12.22 13.51 -1.39
N SER A 147 -13.16 13.62 -0.46
CA SER A 147 -14.52 14.07 -0.74
C SER A 147 -15.11 14.88 0.40
N ASP A 148 -16.20 15.59 0.11
CA ASP A 148 -16.97 16.32 1.11
C ASP A 148 -17.95 15.42 1.88
N ASN A 149 -18.20 14.21 1.38
CA ASN A 149 -19.08 13.21 2.00
C ASN A 149 -18.31 11.98 2.48
N VAL A 150 -18.84 11.33 3.52
CA VAL A 150 -18.33 10.06 4.05
C VAL A 150 -18.53 8.89 3.09
N GLU A 151 -19.49 9.00 2.18
CA GLU A 151 -19.77 7.97 1.20
C GLU A 151 -18.79 8.04 0.04
N TYR A 152 -18.17 6.90 -0.25
CA TYR A 152 -17.41 6.69 -1.47
C TYR A 152 -18.36 6.15 -2.55
N LYS A 153 -18.42 6.82 -3.70
CA LYS A 153 -19.16 6.29 -4.85
C LYS A 153 -18.39 5.11 -5.44
N ILE A 154 -18.92 3.91 -5.26
CA ILE A 154 -18.39 2.69 -5.83
C ILE A 154 -18.36 2.82 -7.37
N GLY A 155 -17.18 2.64 -7.96
CA GLY A 155 -16.89 2.85 -9.38
C GLY A 155 -15.38 2.91 -9.59
N TYR A 156 -14.89 3.04 -10.83
CA TYR A 156 -13.45 3.07 -11.12
C TYR A 156 -12.78 4.33 -10.60
N LEU A 157 -11.56 4.20 -10.06
CA LEU A 157 -10.86 5.34 -9.48
C LEU A 157 -10.53 6.42 -10.53
N GLU A 158 -10.36 6.03 -11.80
CA GLU A 158 -10.14 6.95 -12.93
C GLU A 158 -11.29 7.96 -13.13
N ASN A 159 -12.54 7.54 -12.87
CA ASN A 159 -13.71 8.41 -12.98
C ASN A 159 -13.73 9.52 -11.93
N HIS A 160 -12.84 9.42 -10.94
CA HIS A 160 -12.67 10.38 -9.87
C HIS A 160 -11.21 10.82 -9.70
N ALA A 161 -10.43 10.80 -10.79
CA ALA A 161 -9.02 11.17 -10.81
C ALA A 161 -8.73 12.50 -10.10
N ASN A 162 -9.57 13.53 -10.32
CA ASN A 162 -9.41 14.86 -9.72
C ASN A 162 -9.54 14.88 -8.18
N ARG A 163 -10.07 13.82 -7.57
CA ARG A 163 -10.20 13.64 -6.13
C ARG A 163 -9.13 12.74 -5.53
N VAL A 164 -8.32 12.08 -6.36
CA VAL A 164 -7.17 11.31 -5.89
C VAL A 164 -6.01 12.26 -5.62
N VAL A 165 -5.59 12.33 -4.36
CA VAL A 165 -4.55 13.27 -3.91
C VAL A 165 -3.16 12.67 -3.89
N LEU A 166 -3.06 11.36 -3.70
CA LEU A 166 -1.79 10.63 -3.56
C LEU A 166 -1.99 9.15 -3.89
N LEU A 167 -1.00 8.58 -4.55
CA LEU A 167 -0.84 7.14 -4.73
C LEU A 167 0.43 6.66 -4.03
N VAL A 168 0.38 5.48 -3.43
CA VAL A 168 1.56 4.80 -2.90
C VAL A 168 1.65 3.42 -3.54
N GLU A 169 2.81 3.13 -4.13
CA GLU A 169 3.16 1.83 -4.69
C GLU A 169 4.30 1.25 -3.85
N ASN A 170 4.13 0.05 -3.32
CA ASN A 170 5.09 -0.55 -2.41
C ASN A 170 5.75 -1.78 -3.05
N LYS A 171 7.07 -1.83 -2.98
CA LYS A 171 7.88 -2.90 -3.56
C LYS A 171 8.79 -3.50 -2.50
N LEU A 172 8.94 -4.82 -2.53
CA LEU A 172 9.84 -5.50 -1.60
C LEU A 172 11.31 -5.23 -1.93
N SER A 173 11.73 -5.39 -3.19
CA SER A 173 13.16 -5.31 -3.54
C SER A 173 13.48 -4.77 -4.93
N LEU A 174 12.58 -4.93 -5.90
CA LEU A 174 12.82 -4.64 -7.32
C LEU A 174 14.06 -5.36 -7.91
N THR A 175 14.36 -6.57 -7.44
CA THR A 175 15.53 -7.36 -7.87
C THR A 175 15.31 -8.15 -9.16
N GLY A 176 14.09 -8.20 -9.70
CA GLY A 176 13.74 -8.97 -10.89
C GLY A 176 13.54 -10.47 -10.67
N GLU A 177 13.52 -10.94 -9.41
CA GLU A 177 13.27 -12.35 -9.08
C GLU A 177 11.85 -12.84 -9.46
N SER A 178 10.91 -11.90 -9.61
CA SER A 178 9.60 -12.12 -10.22
C SER A 178 9.26 -11.01 -11.21
N GLU A 179 8.29 -11.23 -12.08
CA GLU A 179 7.81 -10.23 -13.05
C GLU A 179 7.40 -8.91 -12.38
N TYR A 180 6.74 -8.99 -11.22
CA TYR A 180 6.27 -7.84 -10.44
C TYR A 180 7.38 -7.11 -9.66
N GLU A 181 8.58 -7.68 -9.61
CA GLU A 181 9.78 -7.08 -9.00
C GLU A 181 10.79 -6.61 -10.04
N ARG A 182 10.39 -6.54 -11.32
CA ARG A 182 11.23 -5.87 -12.33
C ARG A 182 11.04 -4.36 -12.21
N ILE A 183 12.15 -3.64 -12.32
CA ILE A 183 12.14 -2.17 -12.35
C ILE A 183 11.25 -1.68 -13.51
N ASP A 184 11.32 -2.33 -14.68
CA ASP A 184 10.52 -1.95 -15.85
C ASP A 184 9.02 -2.09 -15.60
N THR A 185 8.59 -3.19 -14.96
CA THR A 185 7.19 -3.38 -14.56
C THR A 185 6.73 -2.27 -13.61
N ALA A 186 7.55 -1.91 -12.62
CA ALA A 186 7.22 -0.81 -11.71
C ALA A 186 7.12 0.54 -12.44
N ILE A 187 8.02 0.80 -13.39
CA ILE A 187 7.99 2.01 -14.23
C ILE A 187 6.70 2.06 -15.07
N GLU A 188 6.32 0.95 -15.70
CA GLU A 188 5.09 0.84 -16.49
C GLU A 188 3.86 1.13 -15.62
N GLN A 189 3.79 0.52 -14.44
CA GLN A 189 2.70 0.74 -13.48
C GLN A 189 2.57 2.21 -13.08
N VAL A 190 3.66 2.84 -12.61
CA VAL A 190 3.58 4.23 -12.12
C VAL A 190 3.33 5.25 -13.24
N ARG A 191 3.79 4.98 -14.47
CA ARG A 191 3.43 5.80 -15.64
C ARG A 191 1.95 5.68 -15.95
N GLU A 192 1.41 4.47 -15.90
CA GLU A 192 -0.01 4.25 -16.14
C GLU A 192 -0.86 4.96 -15.07
N TYR A 193 -0.47 4.87 -13.79
CA TYR A 193 -1.11 5.62 -12.71
C TYR A 193 -1.11 7.13 -12.98
N GLY A 194 0.05 7.69 -13.33
CA GLY A 194 0.20 9.11 -13.65
C GLY A 194 -0.68 9.54 -14.82
N SER A 195 -0.80 8.69 -15.86
CA SER A 195 -1.64 8.97 -17.02
C SER A 195 -3.14 8.95 -16.71
N LEU A 196 -3.59 8.11 -15.78
CA LEU A 196 -5.01 7.93 -15.46
C LEU A 196 -5.51 8.89 -14.39
N LEU A 197 -4.67 9.17 -13.38
CA LEU A 197 -5.11 9.86 -12.17
C LEU A 197 -4.50 11.27 -12.04
N ASN A 198 -3.40 11.56 -12.75
CA ASN A 198 -2.67 12.83 -12.64
C ASN A 198 -2.34 13.21 -11.17
N SER A 199 -2.09 12.20 -10.34
CA SER A 199 -1.77 12.33 -8.91
C SER A 199 -0.29 12.04 -8.68
N PRO A 200 0.35 12.67 -7.68
CA PRO A 200 1.70 12.28 -7.29
C PRO A 200 1.73 10.83 -6.82
N VAL A 201 2.83 10.14 -7.13
CA VAL A 201 3.07 8.74 -6.74
C VAL A 201 4.29 8.68 -5.83
N ILE A 202 4.15 8.06 -4.66
CA ILE A 202 5.28 7.66 -3.85
C ILE A 202 5.53 6.19 -4.09
N VAL A 203 6.74 5.83 -4.53
CA VAL A 203 7.17 4.43 -4.59
C VAL A 203 8.03 4.14 -3.40
N THR A 204 7.73 3.09 -2.64
CA THR A 204 8.53 2.64 -1.51
C THR A 204 9.20 1.33 -1.87
N VAL A 205 10.49 1.18 -1.55
CA VAL A 205 11.24 -0.06 -1.75
C VAL A 205 11.81 -0.50 -0.40
N TYR A 206 11.47 -1.69 0.06
CA TYR A 206 11.90 -2.17 1.38
C TYR A 206 13.39 -2.50 1.43
N ASP A 207 13.88 -3.28 0.46
CA ASP A 207 15.31 -3.54 0.28
C ASP A 207 15.97 -2.42 -0.51
N LYS A 208 17.21 -2.10 -0.17
CA LYS A 208 18.00 -1.09 -0.87
C LYS A 208 18.17 -1.43 -2.35
N ASN A 209 17.83 -0.51 -3.24
CA ASN A 209 18.01 -0.64 -4.69
C ASN A 209 18.19 0.74 -5.37
N GLU A 210 19.44 1.23 -5.37
CA GLU A 210 19.78 2.57 -5.86
C GLU A 210 19.43 2.79 -7.35
N GLU A 211 19.59 1.76 -8.18
CA GLU A 211 19.28 1.84 -9.61
C GLU A 211 17.77 1.97 -9.85
N ALA A 212 16.96 1.18 -9.14
CA ALA A 212 15.51 1.31 -9.21
C ALA A 212 15.06 2.72 -8.81
N VAL A 213 15.64 3.26 -7.74
CA VAL A 213 15.33 4.60 -7.22
C VAL A 213 15.68 5.68 -8.22
N LYS A 214 16.87 5.60 -8.85
CA LYS A 214 17.31 6.53 -9.89
C LYS A 214 16.33 6.51 -11.06
N ARG A 215 15.98 5.33 -11.56
CA ARG A 215 15.08 5.18 -12.71
C ARG A 215 13.65 5.65 -12.40
N LEU A 216 13.10 5.30 -11.24
CA LEU A 216 11.75 5.71 -10.83
C LEU A 216 11.65 7.22 -10.58
N ASN A 217 12.67 7.83 -9.94
CA ASN A 217 12.69 9.29 -9.71
C ASN A 217 12.84 10.13 -10.99
N SER A 218 13.24 9.52 -12.12
CA SER A 218 13.26 10.20 -13.42
C SER A 218 11.87 10.46 -14.00
N ILE A 219 10.83 9.83 -13.44
CA ILE A 219 9.45 9.97 -13.89
C ILE A 219 8.83 11.18 -13.19
N GLN A 220 8.27 12.10 -13.98
CA GLN A 220 7.61 13.29 -13.45
C GLN A 220 6.47 12.91 -12.50
N GLY A 221 6.40 13.56 -11.34
CA GLY A 221 5.36 13.30 -10.33
C GLY A 221 5.61 12.08 -9.44
N VAL A 222 6.72 11.34 -9.66
CA VAL A 222 7.11 10.18 -8.85
C VAL A 222 8.18 10.56 -7.84
N LYS A 223 8.05 10.06 -6.61
CA LYS A 223 9.10 10.10 -5.59
C LYS A 223 9.35 8.69 -5.06
N CYS A 224 10.55 8.17 -5.32
CA CYS A 224 10.97 6.86 -4.83
C CYS A 224 11.75 7.00 -3.51
N ILE A 225 11.36 6.21 -2.50
CA ILE A 225 12.03 6.12 -1.21
C ILE A 225 12.64 4.72 -1.08
N ASP A 226 13.95 4.70 -0.98
CA ASP A 226 14.73 3.47 -0.87
C ASP A 226 14.85 2.98 0.56
N ASN A 227 15.11 1.68 0.72
CA ASN A 227 15.38 1.04 2.01
C ASN A 227 14.34 1.42 3.10
N LEU A 228 13.05 1.49 2.73
CA LEU A 228 11.98 1.87 3.65
C LEU A 228 11.58 0.66 4.50
N ASN A 229 12.20 0.56 5.67
CA ASN A 229 11.95 -0.49 6.65
C ASN A 229 12.09 0.06 8.08
N PRO A 230 11.64 -0.66 9.12
CA PRO A 230 11.71 -0.18 10.50
C PRO A 230 13.08 0.24 11.01
N SER A 231 14.15 -0.33 10.44
CA SER A 231 15.52 -0.02 10.85
C SER A 231 16.01 1.32 10.25
N ASN A 232 15.37 1.82 9.19
CA ASN A 232 15.69 3.09 8.54
C ASN A 232 14.76 4.21 9.02
N VAL A 233 15.01 4.72 10.24
CA VAL A 233 14.19 5.75 10.89
C VAL A 233 14.08 7.02 10.05
N GLU A 234 15.17 7.45 9.40
CA GLU A 234 15.18 8.64 8.54
C GLU A 234 14.32 8.44 7.29
N GLY A 235 14.40 7.27 6.66
CA GLY A 235 13.54 6.88 5.53
C GLY A 235 12.06 6.93 5.90
N VAL A 236 11.72 6.38 7.08
CA VAL A 236 10.35 6.44 7.61
C VAL A 236 9.91 7.88 7.85
N LYS A 237 10.75 8.72 8.47
CA LYS A 237 10.45 10.14 8.68
C LYS A 237 10.23 10.89 7.37
N LYS A 238 11.08 10.65 6.37
CA LYS A 238 10.97 11.22 5.02
C LYS A 238 9.67 10.80 4.35
N PHE A 239 9.30 9.52 4.42
CA PHE A 239 8.04 9.01 3.87
C PHE A 239 6.82 9.70 4.50
N LYS A 240 6.77 9.73 5.83
CA LYS A 240 5.68 10.40 6.57
C LYS A 240 5.59 11.88 6.21
N ASN A 241 6.72 12.58 6.16
CA ASN A 241 6.74 14.00 5.81
C ASN A 241 6.24 14.28 4.38
N LEU A 242 6.63 13.46 3.40
CA LEU A 242 6.14 13.60 2.03
C LEU A 242 4.62 13.44 1.94
N ILE A 243 4.05 12.44 2.62
CA ILE A 243 2.58 12.28 2.71
C ILE A 243 1.96 13.54 3.30
N LYS A 244 2.52 14.01 4.41
CA LYS A 244 2.01 15.18 5.12
C LYS A 244 2.02 16.43 4.25
N GLU A 245 3.13 16.72 3.57
CA GLU A 245 3.26 17.87 2.67
C GLU A 245 2.24 17.83 1.51
N ILE A 246 2.08 16.67 0.87
CA ILE A 246 1.14 16.49 -0.25
C ILE A 246 -0.30 16.69 0.22
N VAL A 247 -0.68 16.07 1.33
CA VAL A 247 -2.04 16.14 1.88
C VAL A 247 -2.35 17.54 2.41
N LYS A 248 -1.41 18.19 3.11
CA LYS A 248 -1.56 19.59 3.56
C LYS A 248 -1.86 20.52 2.39
N LYS A 249 -1.13 20.39 1.28
CA LYS A 249 -1.33 21.22 0.08
C LYS A 249 -2.69 21.03 -0.59
N LYS A 250 -3.28 19.82 -0.52
CA LYS A 250 -4.51 19.45 -1.26
C LYS A 250 -5.77 19.50 -0.40
N VAL A 251 -5.65 19.18 0.88
CA VAL A 251 -6.78 19.01 1.83
C VAL A 251 -6.79 20.14 2.85
N GLY A 252 -5.65 20.77 3.12
CA GLY A 252 -5.52 21.88 4.06
C GLY A 252 -5.42 21.46 5.53
N CYS A 253 -5.13 20.19 5.83
CA CYS A 253 -4.95 19.69 7.21
C CYS A 253 -3.85 20.45 7.97
N CYS A 254 -3.99 20.64 9.28
CA CYS A 254 -3.03 21.38 10.11
C CYS A 254 -2.23 20.45 11.03
#